data_AF-A0A317L424-F1
#
_entry.id   AF-A0A317L424-F1
#
_cell.length_a   1.000
_cell.length_b   1.000
_cell.length_c   1.000
_cell.angle_alpha   90.00
_cell.angle_beta   90.00
_cell.angle_gamma   90.00
#
_symmetry.space_group_name_H-M   'P 1'
#
loop_
_entity.id
_entity.type
_entity.pdbx_description
1 polymer ?
#
loop_
_entity_poly.entity_id
_entity_poly.type
_entity_poly.pdbx_seq_one_letter_code
_entity_poly.pdbx_strand_id
1 'polypeptide(L)'
;MKAYVDRQAYLQQIDKVIEHGKYKDNWDSLSQYKLADWYREAKFGIFIHWGVYSVPAFENEWYSRNMYIQGSKAYEHHVKTYGQHKDFGYKDFIPLFKAEKFDPAEWAQLFQESGARYVMPVAEHHDGFQMYRSDISKFNAYEMGPQRDILGELKLELAKRSIPICASSHRIEHWFFMGHGKEFDSDIKEPLVRGDFYWAAMPEPDHHDLYSPAPSEEFLEDWLLRTCEIVDRYQPKIVYFDWWIQHSSVKPYLKKFAAYYYNRAEEWGIEVAINYKHDAFMFGTAVVDIERGQFAEQKPYFWQTDTAVAKNSWCYTENNEYKTANELICDLVDIVSKNGTMLLNIGPKADGTIPNEDKNILLEIGDWLHTNGEAIYGSKVWRKAGEGPTTIEEGQFTDSKSKSFTPEDIRFTVKGSFLYATVLNYPEDGKVNITALAEQDASKLPHFHGIIQSITILGFDEIPKWERSSHGLKIKTTSVQSRKPVVFKIQID
;
A
#
# COMPACT_ATOMS: atom_id res chain seq x y z
N MET A 1 -20.91 11.48 -30.65
CA MET A 1 -20.14 12.12 -29.57
C MET A 1 -20.62 11.51 -28.27
N LYS A 2 -19.77 10.82 -27.52
CA LYS A 2 -20.11 10.33 -26.18
C LYS A 2 -20.29 11.56 -25.28
N ALA A 3 -21.42 11.66 -24.58
CA ALA A 3 -21.61 12.71 -23.60
C ALA A 3 -20.88 12.29 -22.32
N TYR A 4 -19.86 13.04 -21.91
CA TYR A 4 -19.23 12.90 -20.60
C TYR A 4 -20.22 13.25 -19.50
N VAL A 5 -19.99 12.76 -18.28
CA VAL A 5 -20.84 13.03 -17.12
C VAL A 5 -21.08 14.53 -16.94
N ASP A 6 -22.33 14.91 -16.67
CA ASP A 6 -22.67 16.27 -16.26
C ASP A 6 -22.08 16.53 -14.87
N ARG A 7 -21.03 17.37 -14.84
CA ARG A 7 -20.28 17.73 -13.63
C ARG A 7 -21.19 18.26 -12.53
N GLN A 8 -22.11 19.16 -12.89
CA GLN A 8 -22.97 19.83 -11.91
C GLN A 8 -23.97 18.84 -11.34
N ALA A 9 -24.54 17.98 -12.18
CA ALA A 9 -25.42 16.91 -11.72
C ALA A 9 -24.68 15.94 -10.77
N TYR A 10 -23.42 15.59 -11.06
CA TYR A 10 -22.67 14.66 -10.21
C TYR A 10 -22.25 15.29 -8.87
N LEU A 11 -21.84 16.57 -8.86
CA LEU A 11 -21.60 17.30 -7.61
C LEU A 11 -22.88 17.39 -6.74
N GLN A 12 -24.03 17.67 -7.36
CA GLN A 12 -25.32 17.69 -6.67
C GLN A 12 -25.70 16.30 -6.11
N GLN A 13 -25.38 15.23 -6.83
CA GLN A 13 -25.56 13.86 -6.33
C GLN A 13 -24.68 13.60 -5.11
N ILE A 14 -23.42 14.02 -5.13
CA ILE A 14 -22.51 13.89 -3.98
C ILE A 14 -23.08 14.62 -2.76
N ASP A 15 -23.46 15.88 -2.94
CA ASP A 15 -24.04 16.68 -1.85
C ASP A 15 -25.35 16.05 -1.34
N LYS A 16 -26.19 15.48 -2.22
CA LYS A 16 -27.42 14.79 -1.82
C LYS A 16 -27.14 13.54 -0.98
N VAL A 17 -26.16 12.72 -1.35
CA VAL A 17 -25.76 11.53 -0.57
C VAL A 17 -25.26 11.96 0.81
N ILE A 18 -24.47 13.04 0.90
CA ILE A 18 -23.99 13.58 2.17
C ILE A 18 -25.14 14.14 3.01
N GLU A 19 -26.09 14.86 2.41
CA GLU A 19 -27.24 15.46 3.10
C GLU A 19 -28.17 14.40 3.70
N HIS A 20 -28.44 13.30 2.98
CA HIS A 20 -29.34 12.24 3.44
C HIS A 20 -28.65 11.15 4.27
N GLY A 21 -27.33 11.03 4.15
CA GLY A 21 -26.54 10.02 4.82
C GLY A 21 -26.21 10.33 6.28
N LYS A 22 -25.66 9.34 6.98
CA LYS A 22 -25.23 9.43 8.39
C LYS A 22 -24.01 10.34 8.56
N TYR A 23 -23.04 10.25 7.66
CA TYR A 23 -21.79 10.99 7.72
C TYR A 23 -21.94 12.35 7.01
N LYS A 24 -21.50 13.42 7.67
CA LYS A 24 -21.44 14.79 7.14
C LYS A 24 -19.98 15.17 6.88
N ASP A 25 -19.75 16.14 6.01
CA ASP A 25 -18.43 16.62 5.57
C ASP A 25 -17.72 17.54 6.61
N ASN A 26 -17.78 17.12 7.87
CA ASN A 26 -17.07 17.72 9.00
C ASN A 26 -16.46 16.62 9.89
N TRP A 27 -15.38 16.98 10.61
CA TRP A 27 -14.61 16.01 11.38
C TRP A 27 -15.40 15.39 12.54
N ASP A 28 -16.31 16.15 13.17
CA ASP A 28 -17.14 15.64 14.27
C ASP A 28 -18.01 14.46 13.78
N SER A 29 -18.62 14.59 12.60
CA SER A 29 -19.40 13.51 12.01
C SER A 29 -18.52 12.36 11.50
N LEU A 30 -17.40 12.66 10.83
CA LEU A 30 -16.47 11.64 10.30
C LEU A 30 -15.78 10.84 11.41
N SER A 31 -15.64 11.39 12.62
CA SER A 31 -15.09 10.68 13.80
C SER A 31 -15.91 9.46 14.24
N GLN A 32 -17.14 9.31 13.73
CA GLN A 32 -17.96 8.12 13.94
C GLN A 32 -17.53 6.93 13.08
N TYR A 33 -16.54 7.11 12.20
CA TYR A 33 -15.92 6.06 11.40
C TYR A 33 -15.52 4.86 12.26
N LYS A 34 -15.79 3.67 11.75
CA LYS A 34 -15.35 2.42 12.35
C LYS A 34 -14.49 1.68 11.35
N LEU A 35 -13.25 1.44 11.74
CA LEU A 35 -12.35 0.59 10.98
C LEU A 35 -12.92 -0.82 10.86
N ALA A 36 -12.98 -1.33 9.63
CA ALA A 36 -13.47 -2.65 9.27
C ALA A 36 -12.69 -3.78 9.95
N ASP A 37 -13.41 -4.82 10.41
CA ASP A 37 -12.79 -5.98 11.06
C ASP A 37 -11.92 -6.77 10.08
N TRP A 38 -12.42 -6.99 8.85
CA TRP A 38 -11.69 -7.74 7.83
C TRP A 38 -10.31 -7.13 7.54
N TYR A 39 -10.18 -5.79 7.61
CA TYR A 39 -8.92 -5.10 7.32
C TYR A 39 -7.91 -5.29 8.44
N ARG A 40 -8.36 -5.25 9.70
CA ARG A 40 -7.51 -5.59 10.85
C ARG A 40 -7.03 -7.04 10.80
N GLU A 41 -7.83 -7.95 10.25
CA GLU A 41 -7.52 -9.37 10.15
C GLU A 41 -6.64 -9.72 8.95
N ALA A 42 -6.67 -8.90 7.90
CA ALA A 42 -6.01 -9.15 6.62
C ALA A 42 -4.48 -9.17 6.70
N LYS A 43 -3.87 -8.22 7.41
CA LYS A 43 -2.41 -8.05 7.67
C LYS A 43 -1.47 -7.90 6.47
N PHE A 44 -1.82 -8.44 5.31
CA PHE A 44 -0.98 -8.47 4.12
C PHE A 44 -1.83 -8.25 2.86
N GLY A 45 -1.43 -7.27 2.04
CA GLY A 45 -2.06 -6.97 0.76
C GLY A 45 -1.04 -6.65 -0.33
N ILE A 46 -1.50 -6.56 -1.57
CA ILE A 46 -0.66 -6.28 -2.74
C ILE A 46 -0.98 -4.90 -3.31
N PHE A 47 0.03 -4.05 -3.47
CA PHE A 47 -0.03 -2.81 -4.25
C PHE A 47 0.45 -3.08 -5.68
N ILE A 48 -0.06 -2.35 -6.66
CA ILE A 48 0.38 -2.49 -8.05
C ILE A 48 0.56 -1.11 -8.69
N HIS A 49 1.81 -0.68 -8.84
CA HIS A 49 2.17 0.49 -9.63
C HIS A 49 2.40 0.08 -11.09
N TRP A 50 1.34 0.18 -11.88
CA TRP A 50 1.36 -0.16 -13.30
C TRP A 50 0.52 0.83 -14.12
N GLY A 51 1.13 1.39 -15.16
CA GLY A 51 0.49 2.38 -16.02
C GLY A 51 1.39 2.80 -17.17
N VAL A 52 1.12 3.95 -17.77
CA VAL A 52 1.87 4.45 -18.93
C VAL A 52 3.36 4.66 -18.58
N TYR A 53 3.66 5.05 -17.34
CA TYR A 53 5.02 5.17 -16.81
C TYR A 53 5.80 3.85 -16.76
N SER A 54 5.15 2.71 -16.96
CA SER A 54 5.84 1.40 -17.10
C SER A 54 6.39 1.16 -18.51
N VAL A 55 5.99 1.94 -19.52
CA VAL A 55 6.47 1.79 -20.92
C VAL A 55 7.95 2.10 -21.07
N PRO A 56 8.48 3.22 -20.52
CA PRO A 56 9.90 3.54 -20.65
C PRO A 56 10.81 2.61 -19.86
N ALA A 57 10.27 1.91 -18.84
CA ALA A 57 11.01 1.01 -17.95
C ALA A 57 12.30 1.63 -17.37
N PHE A 58 12.27 2.93 -17.06
CA PHE A 58 13.45 3.71 -16.70
C PHE A 58 13.22 4.55 -15.44
N GLU A 59 14.24 4.56 -14.56
CA GLU A 59 14.29 5.29 -13.29
C GLU A 59 13.22 4.86 -12.26
N ASN A 60 11.97 5.29 -12.41
CA ASN A 60 10.83 4.95 -11.55
C ASN A 60 9.49 5.46 -12.15
N GLU A 61 8.39 5.30 -11.43
CA GLU A 61 7.04 5.73 -11.82
C GLU A 61 6.89 7.25 -11.99
N TRP A 62 7.84 8.05 -11.48
CA TRP A 62 7.91 9.49 -11.71
C TRP A 62 8.59 9.87 -13.03
N TYR A 63 8.92 8.89 -13.90
CA TYR A 63 9.46 9.17 -15.23
C TYR A 63 8.63 10.23 -15.99
N SER A 64 7.31 10.19 -15.84
CA SER A 64 6.37 11.15 -16.47
C SER A 64 6.61 12.60 -16.09
N ARG A 65 7.14 12.87 -14.89
CA ARG A 65 7.61 14.18 -14.43
C ARG A 65 9.08 14.39 -14.76
N ASN A 66 9.93 13.43 -14.37
CA ASN A 66 11.38 13.60 -14.40
C ASN A 66 11.91 13.76 -15.83
N MET A 67 11.25 13.18 -16.83
CA MET A 67 11.64 13.37 -18.23
C MET A 67 11.58 14.84 -18.66
N TYR A 68 10.75 15.67 -18.03
CA TYR A 68 10.66 17.11 -18.32
C TYR A 68 11.62 17.98 -17.49
N ILE A 69 12.41 17.41 -16.59
CA ILE A 69 13.38 18.17 -15.77
C ILE A 69 14.73 18.19 -16.50
N GLN A 70 15.07 19.31 -17.13
CA GLN A 70 16.31 19.41 -17.91
C GLN A 70 17.55 19.05 -17.07
N GLY A 71 18.36 18.12 -17.57
CA GLY A 71 19.55 17.61 -16.88
C GLY A 71 19.30 16.46 -15.89
N SER A 72 18.06 16.01 -15.70
CA SER A 72 17.78 14.78 -14.97
C SER A 72 18.20 13.54 -15.80
N LYS A 73 18.36 12.39 -15.14
CA LYS A 73 18.64 11.13 -15.82
C LYS A 73 17.53 10.74 -16.79
N ALA A 74 16.26 10.90 -16.38
CA ALA A 74 15.11 10.61 -17.23
C ALA A 74 15.06 11.53 -18.45
N TYR A 75 15.37 12.83 -18.31
CA TYR A 75 15.43 13.78 -19.43
C TYR A 75 16.49 13.36 -20.46
N GLU A 76 17.72 13.08 -19.99
CA GLU A 76 18.81 12.65 -20.86
C GLU A 76 18.50 11.34 -21.58
N HIS A 77 17.95 10.37 -20.84
CA HIS A 77 17.49 9.10 -21.40
C HIS A 77 16.39 9.32 -22.44
N HIS A 78 15.42 10.21 -22.17
CA HIS A 78 14.30 10.49 -23.06
C HIS A 78 14.79 11.06 -24.40
N VAL A 79 15.63 12.09 -24.34
CA VAL A 79 16.21 12.72 -25.53
C VAL A 79 17.02 11.73 -26.37
N LYS A 80 17.79 10.86 -25.70
CA LYS A 80 18.61 9.85 -26.37
C LYS A 80 17.79 8.73 -27.02
N THR A 81 16.68 8.33 -26.40
CA THR A 81 15.94 7.11 -26.77
C THR A 81 14.75 7.41 -27.67
N TYR A 82 14.00 8.48 -27.39
CA TYR A 82 12.73 8.81 -28.05
C TYR A 82 12.81 10.10 -28.87
N GLY A 83 13.70 11.03 -28.50
CA GLY A 83 13.91 12.29 -29.21
C GLY A 83 13.50 13.51 -28.38
N GLN A 84 13.34 14.65 -29.04
CA GLN A 84 13.01 15.91 -28.36
C GLN A 84 11.56 15.90 -27.87
N HIS A 85 11.33 16.45 -26.67
CA HIS A 85 10.02 16.44 -26.00
C HIS A 85 8.87 17.07 -26.79
N LYS A 86 9.16 18.00 -27.71
CA LYS A 86 8.16 18.60 -28.60
C LYS A 86 7.67 17.66 -29.71
N ASP A 87 8.50 16.70 -30.08
CA ASP A 87 8.25 15.75 -31.16
C ASP A 87 7.76 14.40 -30.59
N PHE A 88 8.20 14.05 -29.38
CA PHE A 88 7.75 12.90 -28.61
C PHE A 88 7.66 13.29 -27.13
N GLY A 89 6.45 13.44 -26.59
CA GLY A 89 6.21 13.74 -25.18
C GLY A 89 5.58 12.57 -24.44
N TYR A 90 5.25 12.79 -23.16
CA TYR A 90 4.80 11.69 -22.30
C TYR A 90 3.49 11.04 -22.77
N LYS A 91 2.54 11.83 -23.30
CA LYS A 91 1.28 11.32 -23.87
C LYS A 91 1.49 10.39 -25.07
N ASP A 92 2.64 10.47 -25.74
CA ASP A 92 2.96 9.61 -26.89
C ASP A 92 3.35 8.18 -26.46
N PHE A 93 3.56 7.94 -25.15
CA PHE A 93 3.64 6.59 -24.58
C PHE A 93 2.28 5.90 -24.43
N ILE A 94 1.16 6.65 -24.37
CA ILE A 94 -0.19 6.07 -24.23
C ILE A 94 -0.49 5.00 -25.29
N PRO A 95 -0.29 5.23 -26.61
CA PRO A 95 -0.52 4.19 -27.61
C PRO A 95 0.48 3.01 -27.54
N LEU A 96 1.60 3.17 -26.84
CA LEU A 96 2.60 2.13 -26.63
C LEU A 96 2.28 1.25 -25.41
N PHE A 97 1.49 1.75 -24.48
CA PHE A 97 0.97 0.99 -23.35
C PHE A 97 -0.21 0.11 -23.78
N LYS A 98 0.08 -1.10 -24.28
CA LYS A 98 -0.95 -1.98 -24.86
C LYS A 98 -1.43 -3.12 -23.96
N ALA A 99 -0.68 -3.47 -22.92
CA ALA A 99 -1.03 -4.58 -22.03
C ALA A 99 -1.33 -5.92 -22.75
N GLU A 100 -0.60 -6.23 -23.83
CA GLU A 100 -0.92 -7.34 -24.75
C GLU A 100 -0.90 -8.73 -24.10
N LYS A 101 -0.24 -8.87 -22.96
CA LYS A 101 -0.12 -10.10 -22.16
C LYS A 101 -0.72 -9.95 -20.76
N PHE A 102 -1.51 -8.91 -20.51
CA PHE A 102 -2.21 -8.76 -19.24
C PHE A 102 -3.30 -9.82 -19.09
N ASP A 103 -3.14 -10.68 -18.08
CA ASP A 103 -4.13 -11.67 -17.67
C ASP A 103 -4.54 -11.41 -16.20
N PRO A 104 -5.76 -10.87 -15.96
CA PRO A 104 -6.24 -10.60 -14.60
C PRO A 104 -6.44 -11.89 -13.78
N ALA A 105 -6.68 -13.03 -14.42
CA ALA A 105 -6.87 -14.31 -13.73
C ALA A 105 -5.52 -14.87 -13.26
N GLU A 106 -4.47 -14.75 -14.08
CA GLU A 106 -3.10 -15.11 -13.68
C GLU A 106 -2.63 -14.22 -12.52
N TRP A 107 -2.85 -12.92 -12.59
CA TRP A 107 -2.52 -11.99 -11.51
C TRP A 107 -3.27 -12.34 -10.22
N ALA A 108 -4.59 -12.53 -10.30
CA ALA A 108 -5.41 -12.86 -9.14
C ALA A 108 -5.04 -14.22 -8.52
N GLN A 109 -4.60 -15.19 -9.33
CA GLN A 109 -4.05 -16.46 -8.83
C GLN A 109 -2.74 -16.23 -8.08
N LEU A 110 -1.79 -15.51 -8.66
CA LEU A 110 -0.51 -15.21 -8.00
C LEU A 110 -0.70 -14.49 -6.66
N PHE A 111 -1.62 -13.53 -6.59
CA PHE A 111 -1.89 -12.79 -5.36
C PHE A 111 -2.57 -13.66 -4.30
N GLN A 112 -3.40 -14.62 -4.70
CA GLN A 112 -3.94 -15.61 -3.78
C GLN A 112 -2.83 -16.53 -3.25
N GLU A 113 -1.95 -17.02 -4.13
CA GLU A 113 -0.84 -17.89 -3.79
C GLU A 113 0.19 -17.19 -2.88
N SER A 114 0.37 -15.87 -3.02
CA SER A 114 1.21 -15.08 -2.12
C SER A 114 0.65 -14.92 -0.70
N GLY A 115 -0.62 -15.30 -0.49
CA GLY A 115 -1.33 -15.17 0.77
C GLY A 115 -2.03 -13.82 0.95
N ALA A 116 -1.99 -12.91 -0.02
CA ALA A 116 -2.60 -11.59 0.09
C ALA A 116 -4.11 -11.67 0.40
N ARG A 117 -4.55 -10.80 1.30
CA ARG A 117 -5.95 -10.70 1.73
C ARG A 117 -6.68 -9.48 1.19
N TYR A 118 -6.00 -8.65 0.41
CA TYR A 118 -6.57 -7.55 -0.36
C TYR A 118 -5.57 -7.13 -1.45
N VAL A 119 -6.08 -6.55 -2.53
CA VAL A 119 -5.27 -6.04 -3.64
C VAL A 119 -5.70 -4.61 -3.96
N MET A 120 -4.72 -3.73 -4.12
CA MET A 120 -4.90 -2.32 -4.36
C MET A 120 -4.12 -1.93 -5.62
N PRO A 121 -4.75 -1.90 -6.80
CA PRO A 121 -4.11 -1.32 -7.97
C PRO A 121 -4.09 0.21 -7.88
N VAL A 122 -3.06 0.84 -8.45
CA VAL A 122 -3.10 2.28 -8.72
C VAL A 122 -4.14 2.55 -9.79
N ALA A 123 -5.27 3.15 -9.39
CA ALA A 123 -6.36 3.47 -10.31
C ALA A 123 -6.03 4.71 -11.14
N GLU A 124 -5.33 5.68 -10.55
CA GLU A 124 -4.82 6.87 -11.22
C GLU A 124 -3.60 7.38 -10.46
N HIS A 125 -2.44 7.43 -11.13
CA HIS A 125 -1.20 7.94 -10.56
C HIS A 125 -1.10 9.47 -10.77
N HIS A 126 0.05 10.07 -10.43
CA HIS A 126 0.29 11.51 -10.67
C HIS A 126 0.31 11.87 -12.16
N ASP A 127 0.47 10.88 -13.04
CA ASP A 127 0.51 11.08 -14.49
C ASP A 127 -0.87 11.43 -15.09
N GLY A 128 -1.95 11.19 -14.34
CA GLY A 128 -3.33 11.53 -14.73
C GLY A 128 -3.99 10.55 -15.70
N PHE A 129 -3.36 9.40 -15.98
CA PHE A 129 -3.96 8.36 -16.80
C PHE A 129 -4.79 7.41 -15.94
N GLN A 130 -6.09 7.29 -16.22
CA GLN A 130 -6.99 6.44 -15.45
C GLN A 130 -6.88 4.98 -15.91
N MET A 131 -6.53 4.06 -15.02
CA MET A 131 -6.43 2.61 -15.29
C MET A 131 -7.79 1.89 -15.27
N TYR A 132 -8.86 2.62 -15.55
CA TYR A 132 -10.23 2.15 -15.43
C TYR A 132 -11.15 2.86 -16.43
N ARG A 133 -12.35 2.32 -16.66
CA ARG A 133 -13.34 2.99 -17.50
C ARG A 133 -13.84 4.28 -16.83
N SER A 134 -13.58 5.41 -17.48
CA SER A 134 -13.98 6.74 -17.03
C SER A 134 -15.02 7.37 -17.95
N ASP A 135 -16.03 8.02 -17.36
CA ASP A 135 -16.96 8.91 -18.05
C ASP A 135 -16.68 10.39 -17.74
N ILE A 136 -15.54 10.69 -17.09
CA ILE A 136 -15.05 12.05 -16.79
C ILE A 136 -13.92 12.46 -17.76
N SER A 137 -13.07 11.53 -18.17
CA SER A 137 -11.90 11.81 -19.00
C SER A 137 -11.67 10.73 -20.05
N LYS A 138 -11.23 11.14 -21.25
CA LYS A 138 -10.83 10.25 -22.36
C LYS A 138 -9.49 9.57 -22.14
N PHE A 139 -8.63 10.13 -21.28
CA PHE A 139 -7.30 9.61 -21.01
C PHE A 139 -7.39 8.49 -19.98
N ASN A 140 -7.86 7.34 -20.46
CA ASN A 140 -8.09 6.16 -19.65
C ASN A 140 -7.80 4.88 -20.43
N ALA A 141 -7.49 3.79 -19.72
CA ALA A 141 -7.11 2.51 -20.29
C ALA A 141 -8.24 1.83 -21.09
N TYR A 142 -9.50 2.22 -20.87
CA TYR A 142 -10.65 1.67 -21.60
C TYR A 142 -10.83 2.31 -22.99
N GLU A 143 -10.51 3.61 -23.15
CA GLU A 143 -10.60 4.32 -24.42
C GLU A 143 -9.26 4.36 -25.19
N MET A 144 -8.14 4.29 -24.48
CA MET A 144 -6.78 4.42 -25.03
C MET A 144 -5.85 3.30 -24.58
N GLY A 145 -4.74 3.11 -25.30
CA GLY A 145 -3.73 2.11 -24.95
C GLY A 145 -4.31 0.68 -24.97
N PRO A 146 -4.50 0.02 -23.82
CA PRO A 146 -5.02 -1.36 -23.75
C PRO A 146 -6.45 -1.55 -24.28
N GLN A 147 -7.26 -0.49 -24.28
CA GLN A 147 -8.71 -0.55 -24.54
C GLN A 147 -9.45 -1.56 -23.64
N ARG A 148 -9.06 -1.58 -22.36
CA ARG A 148 -9.52 -2.52 -21.34
C ARG A 148 -9.84 -1.79 -20.03
N ASP A 149 -10.87 -2.26 -19.33
CA ASP A 149 -11.20 -1.76 -17.99
C ASP A 149 -10.38 -2.52 -16.94
N ILE A 150 -9.09 -2.17 -16.81
CA ILE A 150 -8.11 -2.94 -16.01
C ILE A 150 -8.59 -3.13 -14.57
N LEU A 151 -9.02 -2.06 -13.89
CA LEU A 151 -9.54 -2.13 -12.52
C LEU A 151 -10.81 -3.00 -12.43
N GLY A 152 -11.71 -2.89 -13.42
CA GLY A 152 -12.93 -3.69 -13.50
C GLY A 152 -12.65 -5.18 -13.70
N GLU A 153 -11.71 -5.52 -14.59
CA GLU A 153 -11.32 -6.90 -14.87
C GLU A 153 -10.62 -7.55 -13.65
N LEU A 154 -9.73 -6.83 -12.97
CA LEU A 154 -9.13 -7.30 -11.71
C LEU A 154 -10.19 -7.50 -10.61
N LYS A 155 -11.13 -6.55 -10.45
CA LYS A 155 -12.24 -6.70 -9.50
C LYS A 155 -13.00 -8.01 -9.71
N LEU A 156 -13.32 -8.36 -10.96
CA LEU A 156 -14.05 -9.58 -11.29
C LEU A 156 -13.25 -10.85 -10.92
N GLU A 157 -11.96 -10.89 -11.23
CA GLU A 157 -11.12 -12.06 -10.95
C GLU A 157 -10.79 -12.23 -9.45
N LEU A 158 -10.60 -11.12 -8.73
CA LEU A 158 -10.37 -11.13 -7.29
C LEU A 158 -11.65 -11.54 -6.52
N ALA A 159 -12.82 -11.11 -6.98
CA ALA A 159 -14.09 -11.51 -6.40
C ALA A 159 -14.32 -13.03 -6.45
N LYS A 160 -13.93 -13.70 -7.55
CA LYS A 160 -13.98 -15.18 -7.65
C LYS A 160 -13.14 -15.89 -6.59
N ARG A 161 -12.16 -15.19 -6.00
CA ARG A 161 -11.22 -15.70 -4.99
C ARG A 161 -11.49 -15.13 -3.59
N SER A 162 -12.59 -14.39 -3.41
CA SER A 162 -12.92 -13.69 -2.17
C SER A 162 -11.83 -12.74 -1.68
N ILE A 163 -11.09 -12.13 -2.61
CA ILE A 163 -10.07 -11.12 -2.30
C ILE A 163 -10.69 -9.72 -2.52
N PRO A 164 -10.79 -8.88 -1.47
CA PRO A 164 -11.13 -7.47 -1.58
C PRO A 164 -10.32 -6.72 -2.64
N ILE A 165 -11.01 -6.08 -3.58
CA ILE A 165 -10.42 -5.04 -4.43
C ILE A 165 -10.40 -3.71 -3.67
N CYS A 166 -9.30 -3.00 -3.77
CA CYS A 166 -9.08 -1.65 -3.28
C CYS A 166 -8.65 -0.76 -4.47
N ALA A 167 -8.45 0.53 -4.24
CA ALA A 167 -7.95 1.44 -5.27
C ALA A 167 -7.12 2.55 -4.64
N SER A 168 -6.04 2.98 -5.30
CA SER A 168 -5.34 4.22 -4.92
C SER A 168 -5.54 5.32 -5.96
N SER A 169 -5.58 6.56 -5.48
CA SER A 169 -5.53 7.77 -6.31
C SER A 169 -4.43 8.69 -5.82
N HIS A 170 -3.54 9.04 -6.74
CA HIS A 170 -2.40 9.92 -6.51
C HIS A 170 -2.57 11.25 -7.26
N ARG A 171 -3.80 11.51 -7.73
CA ARG A 171 -4.16 12.57 -8.69
C ARG A 171 -3.90 13.98 -8.19
N ILE A 172 -3.84 14.21 -6.88
CA ILE A 172 -3.77 15.58 -6.33
C ILE A 172 -2.51 16.32 -6.83
N GLU A 173 -1.37 15.63 -6.94
CA GLU A 173 -0.10 16.21 -7.40
C GLU A 173 -0.09 16.53 -8.89
N HIS A 174 -0.98 15.93 -9.68
CA HIS A 174 -1.09 16.24 -11.11
C HIS A 174 -1.36 17.74 -11.36
N TRP A 175 -1.84 18.47 -10.34
CA TRP A 175 -1.89 19.93 -10.36
C TRP A 175 -0.60 20.57 -10.88
N PHE A 176 0.55 20.07 -10.42
CA PHE A 176 1.87 20.62 -10.74
C PHE A 176 2.84 19.60 -11.36
N PHE A 177 2.52 18.30 -11.31
CA PHE A 177 3.44 17.21 -11.68
C PHE A 177 4.04 17.33 -13.09
N MET A 178 3.28 17.93 -14.02
CA MET A 178 3.66 18.15 -15.42
C MET A 178 4.25 19.55 -15.68
N GLY A 179 4.41 20.38 -14.64
CA GLY A 179 4.76 21.80 -14.75
C GLY A 179 6.09 22.09 -15.45
N HIS A 180 7.11 21.26 -15.19
CA HIS A 180 8.45 21.45 -15.78
C HIS A 180 8.46 21.39 -17.30
N GLY A 181 7.52 20.69 -17.93
CA GLY A 181 7.43 20.65 -19.38
C GLY A 181 7.13 22.01 -20.02
N LYS A 182 6.65 23.00 -19.24
CA LYS A 182 6.40 24.37 -19.72
C LYS A 182 7.64 25.26 -19.72
N GLU A 183 8.74 24.81 -19.13
CA GLU A 183 9.98 25.61 -18.99
C GLU A 183 10.81 25.67 -20.29
N PHE A 184 10.49 24.80 -21.27
CA PHE A 184 11.21 24.70 -22.55
C PHE A 184 10.27 24.25 -23.68
N ASP A 185 10.79 24.13 -24.90
CA ASP A 185 10.01 23.68 -26.08
C ASP A 185 9.68 22.18 -25.98
N SER A 186 8.55 21.85 -25.34
CA SER A 186 8.00 20.49 -25.18
C SER A 186 6.60 20.34 -25.80
N ASP A 187 5.96 19.17 -25.68
CA ASP A 187 4.59 18.92 -26.11
C ASP A 187 3.51 19.49 -25.17
N ILE A 188 3.91 20.07 -24.04
CA ILE A 188 3.02 20.78 -23.10
C ILE A 188 2.89 22.24 -23.56
N LYS A 189 1.76 22.58 -24.18
CA LYS A 189 1.52 23.90 -24.79
C LYS A 189 0.29 24.57 -24.18
N GLU A 190 0.41 25.88 -23.93
CA GLU A 190 -0.71 26.74 -23.54
C GLU A 190 -1.57 27.14 -24.76
N PRO A 191 -2.88 27.39 -24.57
CA PRO A 191 -3.62 27.27 -23.32
C PRO A 191 -3.97 25.82 -22.95
N LEU A 192 -3.79 25.44 -21.69
CA LEU A 192 -4.29 24.17 -21.14
C LEU A 192 -5.65 24.35 -20.46
N VAL A 193 -6.61 23.49 -20.76
CA VAL A 193 -7.95 23.52 -20.15
C VAL A 193 -8.34 22.17 -19.57
N ARG A 194 -9.33 22.17 -18.67
CA ARG A 194 -9.86 20.94 -18.07
C ARG A 194 -10.29 19.94 -19.15
N GLY A 195 -9.73 18.73 -19.06
CA GLY A 195 -9.94 17.66 -20.02
C GLY A 195 -8.73 17.42 -20.94
N ASP A 196 -7.78 18.34 -21.00
CA ASP A 196 -6.46 18.09 -21.57
C ASP A 196 -5.63 17.18 -20.63
N PHE A 197 -4.76 16.35 -21.21
CA PHE A 197 -4.00 15.37 -20.44
C PHE A 197 -3.06 15.99 -19.42
N TYR A 198 -2.40 17.09 -19.79
CA TYR A 198 -1.43 17.79 -18.95
C TYR A 198 -2.06 18.86 -18.07
N TRP A 199 -3.37 19.09 -18.15
CA TRP A 199 -4.00 20.12 -17.32
C TRP A 199 -4.00 19.69 -15.84
N ALA A 200 -3.47 20.51 -14.91
CA ALA A 200 -3.19 21.94 -15.06
C ALA A 200 -1.72 22.33 -15.35
N ALA A 201 -0.75 21.42 -15.16
CA ALA A 201 0.69 21.68 -15.31
C ALA A 201 1.13 23.02 -14.69
N MET A 202 0.78 23.24 -13.44
CA MET A 202 1.19 24.42 -12.70
C MET A 202 2.66 24.30 -12.26
N PRO A 203 3.35 25.41 -11.99
CA PRO A 203 4.69 25.35 -11.42
C PRO A 203 4.71 24.52 -10.13
N GLU A 204 5.76 23.70 -9.98
CA GLU A 204 5.94 22.88 -8.78
C GLU A 204 6.09 23.78 -7.54
N PRO A 205 5.27 23.57 -6.49
CA PRO A 205 5.28 24.42 -5.30
C PRO A 205 6.41 24.04 -4.34
N ASP A 206 6.55 24.76 -3.22
CA ASP A 206 7.21 24.19 -2.06
C ASP A 206 6.28 23.12 -1.46
N HIS A 207 6.72 21.86 -1.47
CA HIS A 207 5.92 20.71 -1.05
C HIS A 207 5.57 20.73 0.45
N HIS A 208 6.28 21.54 1.24
CA HIS A 208 6.02 21.70 2.67
C HIS A 208 5.08 22.87 2.99
N ASP A 209 4.81 23.76 2.03
CA ASP A 209 3.79 24.79 2.21
C ASP A 209 2.39 24.19 2.01
N LEU A 210 1.60 24.21 3.09
CA LEU A 210 0.24 23.67 3.11
C LEU A 210 -0.83 24.70 2.73
N TYR A 211 -0.45 25.91 2.35
CA TYR A 211 -1.35 27.02 2.11
C TYR A 211 -1.21 27.63 0.72
N SER A 212 -0.01 27.62 0.14
CA SER A 212 0.24 28.30 -1.13
C SER A 212 1.34 27.63 -1.96
N PRO A 213 1.24 27.67 -3.30
CA PRO A 213 0.07 28.00 -4.10
C PRO A 213 -1.01 26.89 -4.02
N ALA A 214 -2.28 27.30 -4.00
CA ALA A 214 -3.40 26.37 -3.91
C ALA A 214 -3.86 25.88 -5.30
N PRO A 215 -4.26 24.59 -5.42
CA PRO A 215 -5.11 24.13 -6.51
C PRO A 215 -6.37 24.98 -6.68
N SER A 216 -6.74 25.21 -7.94
CA SER A 216 -7.99 25.91 -8.27
C SER A 216 -9.23 25.11 -7.83
N GLU A 217 -10.34 25.80 -7.62
CA GLU A 217 -11.64 25.18 -7.34
C GLU A 217 -12.03 24.14 -8.39
N GLU A 218 -11.88 24.50 -9.69
CA GLU A 218 -12.22 23.61 -10.80
C GLU A 218 -11.39 22.31 -10.77
N PHE A 219 -10.10 22.37 -10.40
CA PHE A 219 -9.26 21.18 -10.26
C PHE A 219 -9.66 20.32 -9.06
N LEU A 220 -10.00 20.94 -7.93
CA LEU A 220 -10.41 20.21 -6.72
C LEU A 220 -11.78 19.54 -6.89
N GLU A 221 -12.69 20.15 -7.63
CA GLU A 221 -13.94 19.52 -8.03
C GLU A 221 -13.70 18.35 -9.00
N ASP A 222 -12.81 18.49 -9.98
CA ASP A 222 -12.42 17.40 -10.88
C ASP A 222 -11.81 16.22 -10.10
N TRP A 223 -10.90 16.51 -9.16
CA TRP A 223 -10.30 15.53 -8.26
C TRP A 223 -11.37 14.79 -7.42
N LEU A 224 -12.33 15.53 -6.84
CA LEU A 224 -13.42 14.94 -6.06
C LEU A 224 -14.26 13.99 -6.92
N LEU A 225 -14.61 14.41 -8.14
CA LEU A 225 -15.46 13.62 -9.04
C LEU A 225 -14.77 12.36 -9.55
N ARG A 226 -13.49 12.44 -9.93
CA ARG A 226 -12.70 11.25 -10.32
C ARG A 226 -12.62 10.24 -9.19
N THR A 227 -12.39 10.72 -7.97
CA THR A 227 -12.32 9.85 -6.80
C THR A 227 -13.68 9.23 -6.47
N CYS A 228 -14.78 9.98 -6.58
CA CYS A 228 -16.13 9.45 -6.42
C CYS A 228 -16.53 8.48 -7.54
N GLU A 229 -16.06 8.69 -8.79
CA GLU A 229 -16.26 7.75 -9.89
C GLU A 229 -15.62 6.38 -9.61
N ILE A 230 -14.42 6.35 -9.02
CA ILE A 230 -13.80 5.10 -8.56
C ILE A 230 -14.72 4.39 -7.56
N VAL A 231 -15.25 5.13 -6.58
CA VAL A 231 -16.17 4.61 -5.55
C VAL A 231 -17.44 4.03 -6.17
N ASP A 232 -18.15 4.80 -6.98
CA ASP A 232 -19.45 4.40 -7.53
C ASP A 232 -19.34 3.21 -8.49
N ARG A 233 -18.25 3.14 -9.28
CA ARG A 233 -18.05 2.05 -10.26
C ARG A 233 -17.51 0.78 -9.62
N TYR A 234 -16.49 0.92 -8.77
CA TYR A 234 -15.68 -0.22 -8.36
C TYR A 234 -15.96 -0.65 -6.92
N GLN A 235 -16.62 0.17 -6.11
CA GLN A 235 -16.91 -0.12 -4.70
C GLN A 235 -15.67 -0.70 -3.98
N PRO A 236 -14.50 -0.03 -4.08
CA PRO A 236 -13.29 -0.51 -3.46
C PRO A 236 -13.53 -0.66 -1.95
N LYS A 237 -12.90 -1.64 -1.32
CA LYS A 237 -12.96 -1.83 0.14
C LYS A 237 -12.04 -0.85 0.87
N ILE A 238 -11.02 -0.34 0.17
CA ILE A 238 -10.14 0.71 0.66
C ILE A 238 -9.88 1.70 -0.47
N VAL A 239 -9.97 3.00 -0.18
CA VAL A 239 -9.45 4.06 -1.05
C VAL A 239 -8.19 4.63 -0.42
N TYR A 240 -7.08 4.55 -1.14
CA TYR A 240 -5.79 5.07 -0.71
C TYR A 240 -5.50 6.40 -1.38
N PHE A 241 -4.99 7.36 -0.62
CA PHE A 241 -4.45 8.60 -1.14
C PHE A 241 -2.98 8.73 -0.86
N ASP A 242 -2.24 9.16 -1.88
CA ASP A 242 -0.86 9.58 -1.75
C ASP A 242 -0.74 10.91 -0.97
N TRP A 243 0.47 11.45 -0.85
CA TRP A 243 0.73 12.70 -0.13
C TRP A 243 0.16 13.93 -0.87
N TRP A 244 0.41 15.11 -0.31
CA TRP A 244 -0.06 16.44 -0.72
C TRP A 244 -1.57 16.72 -0.53
N ILE A 245 -2.43 15.71 -0.31
CA ILE A 245 -3.84 15.93 0.09
C ILE A 245 -4.00 16.64 1.45
N GLN A 246 -2.92 16.80 2.22
CA GLN A 246 -2.90 17.60 3.44
C GLN A 246 -2.98 19.12 3.19
N HIS A 247 -2.81 19.58 1.95
CA HIS A 247 -2.89 21.00 1.61
C HIS A 247 -4.27 21.58 2.01
N SER A 248 -4.28 22.78 2.58
CA SER A 248 -5.44 23.41 3.21
C SER A 248 -6.65 23.54 2.27
N SER A 249 -6.42 23.88 1.01
CA SER A 249 -7.48 23.99 0.00
C SER A 249 -8.16 22.65 -0.33
N VAL A 250 -7.50 21.52 -0.08
CA VAL A 250 -8.04 20.17 -0.35
C VAL A 250 -8.99 19.73 0.77
N LYS A 251 -8.86 20.27 1.98
CA LYS A 251 -9.62 19.83 3.17
C LYS A 251 -11.14 19.83 3.00
N PRO A 252 -11.80 20.84 2.38
CA PRO A 252 -13.24 20.78 2.13
C PRO A 252 -13.63 19.58 1.24
N TYR A 253 -12.87 19.34 0.17
CA TYR A 253 -13.11 18.25 -0.79
C TYR A 253 -12.80 16.88 -0.21
N LEU A 254 -11.74 16.79 0.60
CA LEU A 254 -11.35 15.57 1.30
C LEU A 254 -12.45 15.10 2.27
N LYS A 255 -13.04 16.04 3.03
CA LYS A 255 -14.17 15.74 3.91
C LYS A 255 -15.43 15.37 3.15
N LYS A 256 -15.71 16.04 2.02
CA LYS A 256 -16.82 15.68 1.12
C LYS A 256 -16.66 14.26 0.59
N PHE A 257 -15.47 13.92 0.09
CA PHE A 257 -15.15 12.58 -0.38
C PHE A 257 -15.37 11.54 0.72
N ALA A 258 -14.82 11.76 1.92
CA ALA A 258 -14.95 10.80 3.02
C ALA A 258 -16.41 10.59 3.45
N ALA A 259 -17.18 11.68 3.58
CA ALA A 259 -18.60 11.60 3.90
C ALA A 259 -19.38 10.85 2.82
N TYR A 260 -19.13 11.17 1.54
CA TYR A 260 -19.74 10.49 0.41
C TYR A 260 -19.45 8.99 0.42
N TYR A 261 -18.17 8.61 0.51
CA TYR A 261 -17.73 7.23 0.46
C TYR A 261 -18.25 6.41 1.65
N TYR A 262 -18.23 6.96 2.86
CA TYR A 262 -18.79 6.27 4.03
C TYR A 262 -20.30 6.12 3.96
N ASN A 263 -21.03 7.12 3.44
CA ASN A 263 -22.48 6.97 3.23
C ASN A 263 -22.82 5.95 2.14
N ARG A 264 -22.06 5.92 1.04
CA ARG A 264 -22.19 4.87 0.01
C ARG A 264 -21.93 3.47 0.58
N ALA A 265 -20.91 3.34 1.42
CA ALA A 265 -20.60 2.09 2.08
C ALA A 265 -21.76 1.61 2.97
N GLU A 266 -22.40 2.52 3.72
CA GLU A 266 -23.62 2.21 4.50
C GLU A 266 -24.79 1.79 3.59
N GLU A 267 -25.02 2.50 2.47
CA GLU A 267 -26.06 2.14 1.48
C GLU A 267 -25.87 0.73 0.91
N TRP A 268 -24.62 0.33 0.70
CA TRP A 268 -24.26 -0.99 0.17
C TRP A 268 -24.08 -2.07 1.24
N GLY A 269 -24.15 -1.71 2.53
CA GLY A 269 -23.89 -2.64 3.64
C GLY A 269 -22.48 -3.21 3.62
N ILE A 270 -21.48 -2.42 3.20
CA ILE A 270 -20.07 -2.83 3.17
C ILE A 270 -19.24 -2.01 4.16
N GLU A 271 -18.25 -2.67 4.76
CA GLU A 271 -17.23 -1.97 5.54
C GLU A 271 -16.09 -1.50 4.65
N VAL A 272 -15.65 -0.26 4.85
CA VAL A 272 -14.61 0.39 4.05
C VAL A 272 -13.56 1.09 4.91
N ALA A 273 -12.41 1.42 4.33
CA ALA A 273 -11.41 2.30 4.95
C ALA A 273 -10.86 3.33 3.94
N ILE A 274 -10.26 4.39 4.48
CA ILE A 274 -9.43 5.33 3.71
C ILE A 274 -8.00 5.23 4.25
N ASN A 275 -7.01 5.15 3.38
CA ASN A 275 -5.59 5.31 3.75
C ASN A 275 -5.10 6.71 3.38
N TYR A 276 -4.22 7.27 4.21
CA TYR A 276 -3.63 8.58 3.98
C TYR A 276 -2.23 8.69 4.61
N LYS A 277 -1.38 9.53 4.01
CA LYS A 277 -0.06 9.89 4.55
C LYS A 277 -0.13 11.13 5.46
N HIS A 278 0.83 11.25 6.38
CA HIS A 278 1.01 12.39 7.28
C HIS A 278 -0.27 12.73 8.10
N ASP A 279 -0.60 14.02 8.21
CA ASP A 279 -1.79 14.55 8.90
C ASP A 279 -2.88 15.02 7.91
N ALA A 280 -3.02 14.30 6.78
CA ALA A 280 -4.03 14.66 5.79
C ALA A 280 -5.46 14.52 6.32
N PHE A 281 -5.73 13.56 7.19
CA PHE A 281 -7.01 13.38 7.87
C PHE A 281 -6.92 13.69 9.37
N MET A 282 -8.06 14.07 9.96
CA MET A 282 -8.19 14.10 11.41
C MET A 282 -7.95 12.69 11.97
N PHE A 283 -7.06 12.57 12.95
CA PHE A 283 -6.70 11.29 13.53
C PHE A 283 -7.94 10.51 14.01
N GLY A 284 -8.00 9.22 13.66
CA GLY A 284 -9.15 8.35 13.99
C GLY A 284 -10.30 8.38 12.99
N THR A 285 -10.27 9.26 11.98
CA THR A 285 -11.29 9.28 10.90
C THR A 285 -10.91 8.45 9.69
N ALA A 286 -9.65 8.02 9.58
CA ALA A 286 -9.11 7.20 8.51
C ALA A 286 -7.87 6.44 9.05
N VAL A 287 -7.22 5.61 8.21
CA VAL A 287 -6.06 4.80 8.60
C VAL A 287 -4.77 5.45 8.10
N VAL A 288 -3.87 5.78 9.02
CA VAL A 288 -2.54 6.30 8.71
C VAL A 288 -1.72 5.27 7.94
N ASP A 289 -1.03 5.74 6.92
CA ASP A 289 -0.14 4.98 6.08
C ASP A 289 1.30 5.56 6.12
N ILE A 290 2.28 4.68 6.31
CA ILE A 290 3.71 5.02 6.38
C ILE A 290 4.43 4.52 5.14
N GLU A 291 4.81 5.45 4.28
CA GLU A 291 5.51 5.17 3.04
C GLU A 291 6.89 4.56 3.25
N ARG A 292 7.12 3.37 2.68
CA ARG A 292 8.43 2.71 2.62
C ARG A 292 9.15 2.70 3.96
N GLY A 293 8.43 2.35 5.01
CA GLY A 293 8.92 2.46 6.37
C GLY A 293 8.03 1.77 7.37
N GLN A 294 8.23 2.05 8.64
CA GLN A 294 7.44 1.44 9.71
C GLN A 294 7.63 2.23 11.00
N PHE A 295 6.78 1.99 12.00
CA PHE A 295 7.02 2.53 13.32
C PHE A 295 8.10 1.75 14.07
N ALA A 296 8.91 2.45 14.86
CA ALA A 296 9.90 1.80 15.73
C ALA A 296 9.20 1.03 16.87
N GLU A 297 8.11 1.60 17.38
CA GLU A 297 7.35 1.09 18.52
C GLU A 297 5.94 0.66 18.14
N GLN A 298 5.36 -0.22 18.97
CA GLN A 298 3.95 -0.62 18.88
C GLN A 298 3.03 0.59 19.02
N LYS A 299 2.03 0.70 18.15
CA LYS A 299 1.01 1.74 18.25
C LYS A 299 -0.32 1.20 18.83
N PRO A 300 -1.04 2.00 19.64
CA PRO A 300 -2.33 1.59 20.20
C PRO A 300 -3.47 1.62 19.16
N TYR A 301 -3.21 2.18 17.98
CA TYR A 301 -4.13 2.27 16.85
C TYR A 301 -3.61 1.43 15.68
N PHE A 302 -4.53 1.02 14.81
CA PHE A 302 -4.18 0.30 13.58
C PHE A 302 -3.63 1.26 12.53
N TRP A 303 -2.63 0.81 11.79
CA TRP A 303 -1.95 1.59 10.74
C TRP A 303 -1.54 0.66 9.60
N GLN A 304 -1.24 1.23 8.44
CA GLN A 304 -0.67 0.53 7.30
C GLN A 304 0.73 1.06 7.01
N THR A 305 1.57 0.22 6.41
CA THR A 305 2.68 0.70 5.60
C THR A 305 2.63 0.04 4.23
N ASP A 306 2.98 0.82 3.22
CA ASP A 306 3.33 0.41 1.88
C ASP A 306 4.85 0.25 1.73
N THR A 307 5.26 -0.82 1.07
CA THR A 307 6.65 -1.04 0.68
C THR A 307 6.68 -1.76 -0.67
N ALA A 308 7.84 -1.89 -1.32
CA ALA A 308 7.96 -2.54 -2.61
C ALA A 308 8.93 -3.71 -2.59
N VAL A 309 8.73 -4.66 -3.51
CA VAL A 309 9.73 -5.71 -3.80
C VAL A 309 11.04 -5.11 -4.32
N ALA A 310 10.98 -3.96 -5.00
CA ALA A 310 12.15 -3.21 -5.46
C ALA A 310 12.55 -2.08 -4.49
N LYS A 311 13.84 -1.85 -4.33
CA LYS A 311 14.42 -0.81 -3.47
C LYS A 311 14.39 0.58 -4.10
N ASN A 312 14.40 0.65 -5.42
CA ASN A 312 14.64 1.89 -6.18
C ASN A 312 13.44 2.42 -6.96
N SER A 313 12.31 1.69 -7.02
CA SER A 313 11.13 2.07 -7.81
C SER A 313 9.88 1.37 -7.29
N TRP A 314 8.71 1.97 -7.51
CA TRP A 314 7.42 1.29 -7.36
C TRP A 314 7.01 0.57 -8.66
N CYS A 315 7.33 1.08 -9.84
CA CYS A 315 7.03 0.40 -11.09
C CYS A 315 8.17 -0.49 -11.60
N TYR A 316 7.91 -1.24 -12.69
CA TYR A 316 8.95 -1.94 -13.42
C TYR A 316 10.00 -0.97 -13.96
N THR A 317 11.28 -1.30 -13.74
CA THR A 317 12.40 -0.72 -14.48
C THR A 317 13.35 -1.82 -14.91
N GLU A 318 14.18 -1.58 -15.93
CA GLU A 318 15.21 -2.54 -16.36
C GLU A 318 16.25 -2.83 -15.26
N ASN A 319 16.42 -1.91 -14.30
CA ASN A 319 17.46 -1.97 -13.26
C ASN A 319 16.87 -2.05 -11.85
N ASN A 320 15.72 -2.71 -11.67
CA ASN A 320 15.14 -2.90 -10.34
C ASN A 320 16.09 -3.67 -9.40
N GLU A 321 16.35 -3.11 -8.23
CA GLU A 321 17.12 -3.73 -7.16
C GLU A 321 16.18 -4.40 -6.16
N TYR A 322 16.07 -5.73 -6.19
CA TYR A 322 15.07 -6.44 -5.39
C TYR A 322 15.50 -6.65 -3.92
N LYS A 323 14.51 -6.57 -3.04
CA LYS A 323 14.56 -7.18 -1.70
C LYS A 323 14.36 -8.68 -1.84
N THR A 324 14.87 -9.42 -0.85
CA THR A 324 14.63 -10.85 -0.73
C THR A 324 13.28 -11.12 -0.06
N ALA A 325 12.70 -12.30 -0.33
CA ALA A 325 11.50 -12.74 0.37
C ALA A 325 11.68 -12.78 1.90
N ASN A 326 12.88 -13.15 2.37
CA ASN A 326 13.18 -13.20 3.81
C ASN A 326 13.10 -11.81 4.46
N GLU A 327 13.68 -10.77 3.83
CA GLU A 327 13.59 -9.40 4.33
C GLU A 327 12.12 -8.96 4.47
N LEU A 328 11.29 -9.25 3.45
CA LEU A 328 9.88 -8.88 3.43
C LEU A 328 9.04 -9.67 4.44
N ILE A 329 9.36 -10.95 4.69
CA ILE A 329 8.71 -11.73 5.74
C ILE A 329 9.06 -11.16 7.12
N CYS A 330 10.33 -10.81 7.36
CA CYS A 330 10.73 -10.18 8.61
C CYS A 330 10.02 -8.84 8.83
N ASP A 331 9.91 -8.02 7.79
CA ASP A 331 9.17 -6.75 7.83
C ASP A 331 7.69 -6.99 8.15
N LEU A 332 7.03 -7.93 7.46
CA LEU A 332 5.64 -8.30 7.74
C LEU A 332 5.44 -8.68 9.21
N VAL A 333 6.31 -9.52 9.75
CA VAL A 333 6.25 -9.97 11.15
C VAL A 333 6.44 -8.80 12.13
N ASP A 334 7.40 -7.91 11.87
CA ASP A 334 7.64 -6.72 12.70
C ASP A 334 6.44 -5.78 12.67
N ILE A 335 5.92 -5.47 11.48
CA ILE A 335 4.76 -4.59 11.26
C ILE A 335 3.52 -5.13 12.00
N VAL A 336 3.22 -6.42 11.84
CA VAL A 336 2.04 -7.04 12.47
C VAL A 336 2.15 -7.05 13.99
N SER A 337 3.34 -7.27 14.54
CA SER A 337 3.58 -7.22 16.00
C SER A 337 3.34 -5.82 16.60
N LYS A 338 3.41 -4.78 15.77
CA LYS A 338 3.25 -3.36 16.14
C LYS A 338 1.89 -2.77 15.79
N ASN A 339 0.89 -3.63 15.56
CA ASN A 339 -0.49 -3.29 15.21
C ASN A 339 -0.67 -2.79 13.77
N GLY A 340 0.27 -3.08 12.87
CA GLY A 340 0.23 -2.68 11.48
C GLY A 340 -0.30 -3.74 10.51
N THR A 341 -0.47 -3.34 9.26
CA THR A 341 -0.66 -4.19 8.08
C THR A 341 0.33 -3.77 7.00
N MET A 342 0.82 -4.71 6.19
CA MET A 342 1.77 -4.45 5.12
C MET A 342 1.09 -4.52 3.76
N LEU A 343 1.25 -3.47 2.96
CA LEU A 343 0.83 -3.38 1.57
C LEU A 343 2.09 -3.49 0.68
N LEU A 344 2.31 -4.67 0.10
CA LEU A 344 3.52 -4.96 -0.68
C LEU A 344 3.29 -4.68 -2.17
N ASN A 345 4.05 -3.75 -2.70
CA ASN A 345 4.00 -3.35 -4.10
C ASN A 345 4.82 -4.25 -5.01
N ILE A 346 4.25 -4.55 -6.18
CA ILE A 346 4.94 -5.10 -7.36
C ILE A 346 4.87 -4.13 -8.55
N GLY A 347 5.79 -4.30 -9.50
CA GLY A 347 5.87 -3.50 -10.72
C GLY A 347 5.76 -4.35 -11.98
N PRO A 348 4.54 -4.56 -12.53
CA PRO A 348 4.36 -5.23 -13.81
C PRO A 348 4.99 -4.45 -14.99
N LYS A 349 5.38 -5.18 -16.03
CA LYS A 349 5.88 -4.60 -17.29
C LYS A 349 4.74 -3.98 -18.10
N ALA A 350 5.03 -3.06 -19.00
CA ALA A 350 4.00 -2.43 -19.86
C ALA A 350 3.13 -3.40 -20.68
N ASP A 351 3.61 -4.60 -20.98
CA ASP A 351 2.83 -5.64 -21.66
C ASP A 351 1.86 -6.39 -20.72
N GLY A 352 1.90 -6.14 -19.41
CA GLY A 352 1.05 -6.79 -18.40
C GLY A 352 1.65 -8.03 -17.75
N THR A 353 2.87 -8.45 -18.15
CA THR A 353 3.57 -9.52 -17.45
C THR A 353 4.17 -9.03 -16.12
N ILE A 354 4.00 -9.80 -15.07
CA ILE A 354 4.71 -9.60 -13.80
C ILE A 354 6.11 -10.21 -13.95
N PRO A 355 7.21 -9.49 -13.64
CA PRO A 355 8.56 -10.05 -13.72
C PRO A 355 8.72 -11.32 -12.87
N ASN A 356 9.62 -12.21 -13.27
CA ASN A 356 9.80 -13.49 -12.58
C ASN A 356 10.32 -13.30 -11.16
N GLU A 357 11.14 -12.28 -10.94
CA GLU A 357 11.66 -11.89 -9.63
C GLU A 357 10.52 -11.50 -8.68
N ASP A 358 9.60 -10.61 -9.09
CA ASP A 358 8.37 -10.29 -8.35
C ASP A 358 7.56 -11.56 -8.04
N LYS A 359 7.32 -12.41 -9.04
CA LYS A 359 6.56 -13.68 -8.88
C LYS A 359 7.20 -14.59 -7.84
N ASN A 360 8.50 -14.82 -7.94
CA ASN A 360 9.23 -15.71 -7.05
C ASN A 360 9.20 -15.20 -5.61
N ILE A 361 9.39 -13.88 -5.40
CA ILE A 361 9.29 -13.27 -4.07
C ILE A 361 7.89 -13.47 -3.48
N LEU A 362 6.84 -13.21 -4.27
CA LEU A 362 5.46 -13.38 -3.82
C LEU A 362 5.13 -14.84 -3.45
N LEU A 363 5.54 -15.81 -4.27
CA LEU A 363 5.34 -17.23 -4.00
C LEU A 363 6.11 -17.67 -2.75
N GLU A 364 7.34 -17.21 -2.57
CA GLU A 364 8.14 -17.53 -1.38
C GLU A 364 7.58 -16.96 -0.08
N ILE A 365 6.95 -15.78 -0.14
CA ILE A 365 6.18 -15.19 0.96
C ILE A 365 4.92 -16.04 1.22
N GLY A 366 4.23 -16.43 0.15
CA GLY A 366 3.06 -17.31 0.17
C GLY A 366 3.31 -18.63 0.86
N ASP A 367 4.39 -19.33 0.52
CA ASP A 367 4.81 -20.59 1.14
C ASP A 367 4.99 -20.45 2.66
N TRP A 368 5.61 -19.34 3.08
CA TRP A 368 5.82 -19.06 4.50
C TRP A 368 4.49 -18.75 5.21
N LEU A 369 3.61 -17.96 4.58
CA LEU A 369 2.30 -17.60 5.13
C LEU A 369 1.30 -18.76 5.12
N HIS A 370 1.41 -19.71 4.20
CA HIS A 370 0.63 -20.94 4.22
C HIS A 370 0.91 -21.74 5.50
N THR A 371 2.18 -21.81 5.91
CA THR A 371 2.61 -22.55 7.10
C THR A 371 2.39 -21.76 8.39
N ASN A 372 2.73 -20.46 8.38
CA ASN A 372 2.83 -19.63 9.59
C ASN A 372 1.70 -18.60 9.73
N GLY A 373 0.76 -18.57 8.79
CA GLY A 373 -0.29 -17.55 8.71
C GLY A 373 -1.22 -17.51 9.91
N GLU A 374 -1.31 -18.57 10.71
CA GLU A 374 -2.05 -18.56 11.98
C GLU A 374 -1.53 -17.50 12.97
N ALA A 375 -0.22 -17.23 12.97
CA ALA A 375 0.43 -16.22 13.79
C ALA A 375 0.27 -14.79 13.25
N ILE A 376 -0.20 -14.65 12.01
CA ILE A 376 -0.33 -13.38 11.30
C ILE A 376 -1.81 -13.00 11.16
N TYR A 377 -2.58 -13.76 10.40
CA TYR A 377 -3.96 -13.42 10.05
C TYR A 377 -4.87 -13.46 11.27
N GLY A 378 -5.59 -12.35 11.51
CA GLY A 378 -6.46 -12.19 12.66
C GLY A 378 -5.75 -12.18 14.02
N SER A 379 -4.41 -12.12 14.05
CA SER A 379 -3.67 -11.97 15.30
C SER A 379 -3.75 -10.53 15.81
N LYS A 380 -3.55 -10.38 17.13
CA LYS A 380 -3.51 -9.10 17.82
C LYS A 380 -2.11 -8.88 18.38
N VAL A 381 -1.81 -7.62 18.69
CA VAL A 381 -0.59 -7.27 19.41
C VAL A 381 -0.58 -7.89 20.81
N TRP A 382 0.60 -8.32 21.24
CA TRP A 382 0.81 -8.61 22.65
C TRP A 382 1.15 -7.33 23.41
N ARG A 383 1.35 -7.42 24.73
CA ARG A 383 1.72 -6.26 25.56
C ARG A 383 3.16 -5.76 25.33
N LYS A 384 3.94 -6.50 24.54
CA LYS A 384 5.28 -6.16 24.05
C LYS A 384 5.36 -6.67 22.62
N ALA A 385 5.71 -5.82 21.65
CA ALA A 385 5.78 -6.22 20.24
C ALA A 385 6.94 -7.20 19.96
N GLY A 386 8.07 -7.04 20.64
CA GLY A 386 9.25 -7.86 20.40
C GLY A 386 10.40 -7.61 21.36
N GLU A 387 11.49 -8.32 21.12
CA GLU A 387 12.80 -8.12 21.75
C GLU A 387 13.91 -8.35 20.71
N GLY A 388 15.15 -8.05 21.10
CA GLY A 388 16.33 -8.17 20.24
C GLY A 388 17.09 -6.85 20.08
N PRO A 389 18.34 -6.92 19.59
CA PRO A 389 19.23 -5.77 19.45
C PRO A 389 18.98 -4.94 18.18
N THR A 390 18.23 -5.45 17.19
CA THR A 390 18.09 -4.76 15.90
C THR A 390 17.08 -3.62 16.01
N THR A 391 17.60 -2.40 15.92
CA THR A 391 16.80 -1.17 15.92
C THR A 391 16.04 -1.00 14.62
N ILE A 392 14.77 -0.62 14.73
CA ILE A 392 13.94 -0.24 13.61
C ILE A 392 13.94 1.29 13.49
N GLU A 393 14.36 1.79 12.33
CA GLU A 393 14.33 3.22 12.02
C GLU A 393 12.89 3.65 11.69
N GLU A 394 12.33 4.55 12.50
CA GLU A 394 10.99 5.09 12.31
C GLU A 394 10.99 6.21 11.26
N GLY A 395 10.03 6.17 10.34
CA GLY A 395 9.85 7.23 9.36
C GLY A 395 9.52 6.69 7.96
N GLN A 396 9.46 7.61 7.00
CA GLN A 396 9.27 7.28 5.60
C GLN A 396 10.60 7.00 4.90
N PHE A 397 10.60 6.13 3.89
CA PHE A 397 11.79 5.76 3.09
C PHE A 397 12.96 5.16 3.89
N THR A 398 12.67 4.50 5.01
CA THR A 398 13.68 3.82 5.85
C THR A 398 13.95 2.38 5.42
N ASP A 399 13.27 1.89 4.37
CA ASP A 399 13.33 0.51 3.88
C ASP A 399 14.41 0.22 2.81
N SER A 400 15.24 1.21 2.48
CA SER A 400 16.28 1.08 1.45
C SER A 400 17.44 0.18 1.88
N LYS A 401 17.69 0.07 3.19
CA LYS A 401 18.73 -0.77 3.77
C LYS A 401 18.14 -2.06 4.34
N SER A 402 18.85 -3.16 4.12
CA SER A 402 18.51 -4.44 4.73
C SER A 402 18.64 -4.36 6.25
N LYS A 403 17.65 -4.92 6.95
CA LYS A 403 17.68 -5.07 8.41
C LYS A 403 18.37 -6.39 8.76
N SER A 404 19.55 -6.32 9.37
CA SER A 404 20.28 -7.51 9.83
C SER A 404 19.72 -8.01 11.16
N PHE A 405 18.65 -8.80 11.12
CA PHE A 405 18.09 -9.43 12.32
C PHE A 405 19.00 -10.54 12.85
N THR A 406 19.01 -10.70 14.16
CA THR A 406 19.78 -11.67 14.93
C THR A 406 18.86 -12.75 15.52
N PRO A 407 19.41 -13.85 16.04
CA PRO A 407 18.63 -14.85 16.79
C PRO A 407 17.93 -14.34 18.05
N GLU A 408 18.31 -13.16 18.53
CA GLU A 408 17.66 -12.49 19.66
C GLU A 408 16.45 -11.65 19.23
N ASP A 409 16.27 -11.42 17.92
CA ASP A 409 15.15 -10.66 17.38
C ASP A 409 13.90 -11.53 17.28
N ILE A 410 13.00 -11.33 18.25
CA ILE A 410 11.75 -12.08 18.38
C ILE A 410 10.58 -11.10 18.32
N ARG A 411 9.51 -11.47 17.61
CA ARG A 411 8.26 -10.70 17.53
C ARG A 411 7.08 -11.50 18.03
N PHE A 412 6.17 -10.80 18.69
CA PHE A 412 5.06 -11.41 19.41
C PHE A 412 3.71 -11.01 18.82
N THR A 413 2.85 -12.00 18.65
CA THR A 413 1.42 -11.81 18.37
C THR A 413 0.60 -12.76 19.23
N VAL A 414 -0.68 -12.46 19.43
CA VAL A 414 -1.61 -13.32 20.19
C VAL A 414 -2.87 -13.62 19.40
N LYS A 415 -3.37 -14.85 19.53
CA LYS A 415 -4.66 -15.28 18.96
C LYS A 415 -5.24 -16.43 19.78
N GLY A 416 -6.46 -16.26 20.28
CA GLY A 416 -7.08 -17.24 21.17
C GLY A 416 -6.23 -17.51 22.41
N SER A 417 -5.99 -18.79 22.72
CA SER A 417 -5.16 -19.24 23.85
C SER A 417 -3.65 -19.28 23.55
N PHE A 418 -3.20 -18.68 22.45
CA PHE A 418 -1.82 -18.78 21.99
C PHE A 418 -1.11 -17.42 21.95
N LEU A 419 0.11 -17.42 22.48
CA LEU A 419 1.15 -16.45 22.18
C LEU A 419 2.05 -17.05 21.09
N TYR A 420 2.27 -16.32 20.01
CA TYR A 420 3.22 -16.69 18.97
C TYR A 420 4.49 -15.88 19.17
N ALA A 421 5.63 -16.57 19.18
CA ALA A 421 6.95 -15.97 19.23
C ALA A 421 7.70 -16.32 17.94
N THR A 422 7.84 -15.34 17.05
CA THR A 422 8.51 -15.50 15.77
C THR A 422 9.95 -15.03 15.86
N VAL A 423 10.90 -15.95 15.71
CA VAL A 423 12.34 -15.65 15.69
C VAL A 423 12.73 -15.26 14.27
N LEU A 424 13.15 -14.01 14.08
CA LEU A 424 13.37 -13.43 12.75
C LEU A 424 14.61 -13.98 12.02
N ASN A 425 15.61 -14.44 12.78
CA ASN A 425 16.77 -15.14 12.24
C ASN A 425 17.05 -16.38 13.09
N TYR A 426 16.58 -17.55 12.65
CA TYR A 426 16.63 -18.75 13.48
C TYR A 426 18.07 -19.26 13.69
N PRO A 427 18.52 -19.54 14.93
CA PRO A 427 19.89 -19.93 15.20
C PRO A 427 20.18 -21.36 14.75
N GLU A 428 21.36 -21.57 14.14
CA GLU A 428 21.81 -22.89 13.67
C GLU A 428 21.94 -23.93 14.78
N ASP A 429 22.20 -23.50 16.02
CA ASP A 429 22.34 -24.39 17.17
C ASP A 429 20.99 -24.76 17.83
N GLY A 430 19.88 -24.23 17.29
CA GLY A 430 18.52 -24.50 17.73
C GLY A 430 18.18 -23.95 19.12
N LYS A 431 18.99 -23.04 19.68
CA LYS A 431 18.77 -22.48 21.03
C LYS A 431 18.19 -21.09 20.97
N VAL A 432 17.01 -20.91 21.53
CA VAL A 432 16.31 -19.62 21.61
C VAL A 432 16.04 -19.29 23.08
N ASN A 433 16.23 -18.03 23.48
CA ASN A 433 15.88 -17.55 24.82
C ASN A 433 14.90 -16.40 24.70
N ILE A 434 13.68 -16.58 25.21
CA ILE A 434 12.65 -15.55 25.21
C ILE A 434 12.64 -14.83 26.56
N THR A 435 13.27 -13.66 26.63
CA THR A 435 13.45 -12.92 27.88
C THR A 435 12.13 -12.34 28.39
N ALA A 436 11.23 -11.96 27.48
CA ALA A 436 9.90 -11.47 27.81
C ALA A 436 9.03 -12.51 28.57
N LEU A 437 9.40 -13.79 28.56
CA LEU A 437 8.72 -14.86 29.26
C LEU A 437 9.47 -15.36 30.51
N ALA A 438 10.45 -14.59 31.02
CA ALA A 438 11.16 -14.92 32.25
C ALA A 438 10.22 -15.07 33.46
N GLU A 439 10.62 -15.90 34.43
CA GLU A 439 9.98 -15.96 35.75
C GLU A 439 10.39 -14.77 36.59
N GLN A 440 9.41 -13.95 36.94
CA GLN A 440 9.62 -12.73 37.70
C GLN A 440 8.49 -12.55 38.72
N ASP A 441 8.85 -11.88 39.81
CA ASP A 441 7.90 -11.46 40.85
C ASP A 441 6.78 -10.62 40.23
N ALA A 442 5.53 -11.02 40.46
CA ALA A 442 4.34 -10.34 39.93
C ALA A 442 4.26 -8.86 40.34
N SER A 443 4.79 -8.51 41.52
CA SER A 443 4.81 -7.12 42.01
C SER A 443 5.72 -6.19 41.17
N LYS A 444 6.62 -6.76 40.37
CA LYS A 444 7.51 -6.02 39.45
C LYS A 444 6.90 -5.78 38.07
N LEU A 445 5.61 -6.07 37.89
CA LEU A 445 4.87 -5.92 36.63
C LEU A 445 5.59 -6.59 35.44
N PRO A 446 5.90 -7.89 35.51
CA PRO A 446 6.59 -8.56 34.42
C PRO A 446 5.71 -8.65 33.18
N HIS A 447 6.35 -8.79 32.01
CA HIS A 447 5.63 -8.99 30.75
C HIS A 447 4.78 -10.28 30.74
N PHE A 448 5.14 -11.29 31.53
CA PHE A 448 4.35 -12.51 31.63
C PHE A 448 4.47 -13.14 33.02
N HIS A 449 3.32 -13.42 33.64
CA HIS A 449 3.20 -14.13 34.92
C HIS A 449 2.03 -15.14 34.85
N GLY A 450 1.94 -15.88 33.74
CA GLY A 450 0.94 -16.94 33.53
C GLY A 450 1.59 -18.31 33.43
N ILE A 451 0.78 -19.31 33.06
CA ILE A 451 1.21 -20.71 32.89
C ILE A 451 1.50 -20.96 31.41
N ILE A 452 2.61 -21.62 31.10
CA ILE A 452 2.89 -22.16 29.76
C ILE A 452 2.47 -23.63 29.79
N GLN A 453 1.44 -23.99 29.03
CA GLN A 453 0.91 -25.34 28.96
C GLN A 453 1.72 -26.22 28.01
N SER A 454 2.05 -25.68 26.83
CA SER A 454 2.82 -26.40 25.81
C SER A 454 3.45 -25.44 24.80
N ILE A 455 4.49 -25.92 24.12
CA ILE A 455 5.14 -25.21 23.02
C ILE A 455 5.23 -26.16 21.84
N THR A 456 4.74 -25.72 20.68
CA THR A 456 4.95 -26.37 19.38
C THR A 456 5.59 -25.39 18.40
N ILE A 457 5.98 -25.87 17.22
CA ILE A 457 6.63 -25.06 16.20
C ILE A 457 5.80 -25.20 14.92
N LEU A 458 5.37 -24.08 14.34
CA LEU A 458 4.59 -24.13 13.11
C LEU A 458 5.48 -24.64 11.96
N GLY A 459 4.99 -25.63 11.23
CA GLY A 459 5.71 -26.24 10.10
C GLY A 459 6.71 -27.34 10.46
N PHE A 460 6.84 -27.71 11.74
CA PHE A 460 7.75 -28.77 12.17
C PHE A 460 7.07 -29.75 13.13
N ASP A 461 7.34 -31.04 12.95
CA ASP A 461 6.83 -32.11 13.82
C ASP A 461 7.59 -32.20 15.16
N GLU A 462 8.76 -31.56 15.25
CA GLU A 462 9.58 -31.57 16.46
C GLU A 462 8.87 -30.88 17.62
N ILE A 463 8.79 -31.56 18.76
CA ILE A 463 8.36 -30.98 20.03
C ILE A 463 9.61 -30.44 20.74
N PRO A 464 9.74 -29.10 20.91
CA PRO A 464 10.94 -28.51 21.49
C PRO A 464 11.05 -28.83 22.98
N LYS A 465 12.29 -28.97 23.47
CA LYS A 465 12.55 -28.98 24.91
C LYS A 465 12.61 -27.55 25.40
N TRP A 466 12.01 -27.28 26.56
CA TRP A 466 12.03 -25.93 27.12
C TRP A 466 12.13 -25.94 28.64
N GLU A 467 12.72 -24.85 29.16
CA GLU A 467 12.85 -24.57 30.58
C GLU A 467 12.62 -23.07 30.81
N ARG A 468 11.76 -22.73 31.76
CA ARG A 468 11.51 -21.34 32.15
C ARG A 468 12.28 -21.03 33.43
N SER A 469 12.91 -19.87 33.48
CA SER A 469 13.70 -19.42 34.63
C SER A 469 13.64 -17.89 34.75
N SER A 470 14.32 -17.33 35.76
CA SER A 470 14.46 -15.87 35.93
C SER A 470 15.19 -15.16 34.78
N HIS A 471 15.85 -15.89 33.89
CA HIS A 471 16.59 -15.34 32.75
C HIS A 471 15.81 -15.39 31.42
N GLY A 472 14.64 -16.04 31.41
CA GLY A 472 13.84 -16.24 30.19
C GLY A 472 13.29 -17.65 30.06
N LEU A 473 12.51 -17.84 29.00
CA LEU A 473 12.09 -19.16 28.50
C LEU A 473 13.11 -19.65 27.48
N LYS A 474 13.93 -20.64 27.89
CA LYS A 474 14.90 -21.28 27.01
C LYS A 474 14.20 -22.39 26.25
N ILE A 475 14.33 -22.38 24.93
CA ILE A 475 13.79 -23.38 24.01
C ILE A 475 14.96 -23.99 23.25
N LYS A 476 14.95 -25.32 23.09
CA LYS A 476 15.94 -26.07 22.34
C LYS A 476 15.27 -26.99 21.33
N THR A 477 15.67 -26.85 20.07
CA THR A 477 15.39 -27.79 18.98
C THR A 477 16.65 -28.53 18.56
N THR A 478 16.49 -29.57 17.76
CA THR A 478 17.56 -30.46 17.30
C THR A 478 17.53 -30.72 15.80
N SER A 479 16.35 -30.66 15.18
CA SER A 479 16.14 -30.92 13.75
C SER A 479 15.65 -29.71 12.98
N VAL A 480 15.11 -28.68 13.66
CA VAL A 480 14.66 -27.45 13.01
C VAL A 480 15.84 -26.67 12.42
N GLN A 481 15.77 -26.46 11.10
CA GLN A 481 16.65 -25.55 10.36
C GLN A 481 15.79 -24.74 9.40
N SER A 482 16.02 -23.42 9.36
CA SER A 482 15.30 -22.52 8.47
C SER A 482 16.12 -21.29 8.17
N ARG A 483 16.08 -20.84 6.92
CA ARG A 483 16.60 -19.52 6.51
C ARG A 483 15.56 -18.41 6.62
N LYS A 484 14.30 -18.78 6.88
CA LYS A 484 13.15 -17.88 7.10
C LYS A 484 12.77 -17.87 8.58
N PRO A 485 11.99 -16.88 9.06
CA PRO A 485 11.58 -16.83 10.45
C PRO A 485 10.86 -18.10 10.91
N VAL A 486 11.12 -18.52 12.15
CA VAL A 486 10.51 -19.71 12.77
C VAL A 486 9.55 -19.28 13.87
N VAL A 487 8.36 -19.87 13.88
CA VAL A 487 7.28 -19.48 14.80
C VAL A 487 7.05 -20.55 15.87
N PHE A 488 7.30 -20.18 17.12
CA PHE A 488 6.85 -20.95 18.27
C PHE A 488 5.40 -20.60 18.62
N LYS A 489 4.55 -21.61 18.68
CA LYS A 489 3.16 -21.50 19.16
C LYS A 489 3.12 -21.94 20.62
N ILE A 490 2.90 -20.98 21.50
CA ILE A 490 2.97 -21.14 22.96
C ILE A 490 1.54 -21.07 23.51
N GLN A 491 1.04 -22.21 24.01
CA GLN A 491 -0.26 -22.25 24.67
C GLN A 491 -0.14 -21.74 26.10
N ILE A 492 -0.96 -20.75 26.46
CA ILE A 492 -0.89 -20.07 27.75
C ILE A 492 -2.25 -20.10 28.47
N ASP A 493 -2.20 -20.01 29.81
CA ASP A 493 -3.34 -19.90 30.73
C ASP A 493 -3.10 -18.75 31.74
#